data_AF-A0AAJ2FFG2-F1
#
_entry.id   AF-A0AAJ2FFG2-F1
#
_cell.length_a   1.000
_cell.length_b   1.000
_cell.length_c   1.000
_cell.angle_alpha   90.00
_cell.angle_beta   90.00
_cell.angle_gamma   90.00
#
_symmetry.space_group_name_H-M   'P 1'
#
loop_
_entity.id
_entity.type
_entity.pdbx_description
1 polymer ?
#
loop_
_entity_poly.entity_id
_entity_poly.type
_entity_poly.pdbx_seq_one_letter_code
_entity_poly.pdbx_strand_id
1 'polypeptide(L)'
;MKKLLILAALAAASVSQPALAQSAPANRSIVVQHRDLDLRTEAGAKSLDRRIWRAVIEVCGTASDFDLKGKNDVRQCRTDTRLAASAQADVAIADAARNQAIRVSSIRK
;
A
#
# COMPACT_ATOMS: atom_id res chain seq x y z
N MET A 1 35.67 65.97 24.61
CA MET A 1 36.50 65.19 23.66
C MET A 1 37.04 63.92 24.32
N LYS A 2 36.28 62.81 24.33
CA LYS A 2 36.83 61.44 24.28
C LYS A 2 35.71 60.37 24.24
N LYS A 3 35.87 59.44 23.29
CA LYS A 3 35.46 58.02 23.31
C LYS A 3 33.96 57.67 23.12
N LEU A 4 33.64 57.45 21.84
CA LEU A 4 32.95 56.27 21.28
C LEU A 4 32.56 55.18 22.29
N LEU A 5 31.29 54.78 22.29
CA LEU A 5 30.88 53.36 22.40
C LEU A 5 29.58 53.15 21.62
N ILE A 6 29.73 52.56 20.44
CA ILE A 6 28.66 51.92 19.66
C ILE A 6 28.36 50.60 20.39
N LEU A 7 27.13 50.41 20.88
CA LEU A 7 26.64 49.09 21.25
C LEU A 7 25.44 48.74 20.36
N ALA A 8 25.71 47.82 19.44
CA ALA A 8 24.74 47.10 18.66
C ALA A 8 23.86 46.24 19.59
N ALA A 9 22.55 46.36 19.43
CA ALA A 9 21.60 45.36 19.88
C ALA A 9 20.94 44.74 18.64
N LEU A 10 21.64 43.79 18.01
CA LEU A 10 21.01 42.84 17.10
C LEU A 10 20.09 41.97 17.97
N ALA A 11 18.80 42.29 18.01
CA ALA A 11 17.79 41.36 18.48
C ALA A 11 17.74 40.20 17.49
N ALA A 12 18.51 39.14 17.77
CA ALA A 12 18.34 37.85 17.13
C ALA A 12 16.96 37.31 17.56
N ALA A 13 15.93 37.62 16.77
CA ALA A 13 14.67 36.90 16.83
C ALA A 13 14.98 35.47 16.40
N SER A 14 15.22 34.60 17.36
CA SER A 14 15.23 33.15 17.18
C SER A 14 13.82 32.73 16.81
N VAL A 15 13.49 32.85 15.52
CA VAL A 15 12.36 32.13 14.91
C VAL A 15 12.67 30.65 15.04
N SER A 16 12.18 30.06 16.14
CA SER A 16 12.02 28.62 16.29
C SER A 16 11.10 28.15 15.17
N GLN A 17 11.69 27.74 14.05
CA GLN A 17 10.94 27.15 12.96
C GLN A 17 10.27 25.86 13.49
N PRO A 18 8.97 25.66 13.25
CA PRO A 18 8.34 24.41 13.61
C PRO A 18 8.92 23.32 12.71
N ALA A 19 9.59 22.34 13.30
CA ALA A 19 10.05 21.14 12.62
C ALA A 19 8.85 20.24 12.26
N LEU A 20 8.06 20.65 11.27
CA LEU A 20 7.02 19.82 10.68
C LEU A 20 7.56 19.15 9.41
N ALA A 21 8.28 18.05 9.58
CA ALA A 21 8.58 17.16 8.47
C ALA A 21 8.86 15.73 8.96
N GLN A 22 7.98 15.17 9.79
CA GLN A 22 7.85 13.72 9.84
C GLN A 22 6.86 13.35 8.74
N SER A 23 7.34 13.26 7.51
CA SER A 23 6.57 12.66 6.42
C SER A 23 6.16 11.27 6.88
N ALA A 24 4.89 11.10 7.24
CA ALA A 24 4.31 9.78 7.49
C ALA A 24 4.75 8.88 6.34
N PRO A 25 5.16 7.62 6.60
CA PRO A 25 5.58 6.74 5.53
C PRO A 25 4.46 6.73 4.49
N ALA A 26 4.75 7.27 3.30
CA ALA A 26 3.78 7.33 2.23
C ALA A 26 3.19 5.93 2.09
N ASN A 27 1.87 5.80 2.27
CA ASN A 27 1.19 4.51 2.23
C ASN A 27 1.56 3.85 0.89
N ARG A 28 2.49 2.88 0.93
CA ARG A 28 3.00 2.24 -0.27
C ARG A 28 1.87 1.39 -0.81
N SER A 29 1.30 1.81 -1.93
CA SER A 29 0.26 1.05 -2.64
C SER A 29 0.84 0.56 -3.96
N ILE A 30 0.60 -0.70 -4.28
CA ILE A 30 0.93 -1.25 -5.60
C ILE A 30 -0.31 -1.82 -6.27
N VAL A 31 -0.37 -1.68 -7.59
CA VAL A 31 -1.49 -2.18 -8.39
C VAL A 31 -1.17 -3.60 -8.85
N VAL A 32 -2.06 -4.56 -8.54
CA VAL A 32 -1.93 -5.95 -9.00
C VAL A 32 -2.78 -6.14 -10.27
N GLN A 33 -2.11 -6.19 -11.42
CA GLN A 33 -2.78 -6.45 -12.70
C GLN A 33 -3.19 -7.92 -12.80
N HIS A 34 -4.43 -8.16 -13.21
CA HIS A 34 -5.02 -9.51 -13.32
C HIS A 34 -5.85 -9.73 -14.59
N ARG A 35 -5.79 -8.80 -15.55
CA ARG A 35 -6.58 -8.88 -16.81
C ARG A 35 -6.15 -10.02 -17.72
N ASP A 36 -4.94 -10.54 -17.52
CA ASP A 36 -4.35 -11.67 -18.23
C ASP A 36 -4.72 -13.03 -17.63
N LEU A 37 -5.38 -13.05 -16.46
CA LEU A 37 -5.79 -14.26 -15.77
C LEU A 37 -7.25 -14.60 -16.06
N ASP A 38 -7.54 -15.86 -16.36
CA ASP A 38 -8.92 -16.34 -16.37
C ASP A 38 -9.39 -16.64 -14.94
N LEU A 39 -9.94 -15.62 -14.27
CA LEU A 39 -10.44 -15.70 -12.89
C LEU A 39 -11.68 -16.59 -12.74
N ARG A 40 -12.25 -17.10 -13.83
CA ARG A 40 -13.34 -18.09 -13.79
C ARG A 40 -12.83 -19.50 -13.49
N THR A 41 -11.51 -19.69 -13.54
CA THR A 41 -10.87 -20.98 -13.28
C THR A 41 -10.17 -20.96 -11.93
N GLU A 42 -10.11 -22.13 -11.28
CA GLU A 42 -9.34 -22.31 -10.05
C GLU A 42 -7.86 -21.94 -10.24
N ALA A 43 -7.29 -22.29 -11.40
CA ALA A 43 -5.91 -21.98 -11.74
C ALA A 43 -5.66 -20.47 -11.83
N GLY A 44 -6.57 -19.72 -12.46
CA GLY A 44 -6.50 -18.26 -12.56
C GLY A 44 -6.66 -17.57 -11.21
N ALA A 45 -7.63 -18.00 -10.40
CA ALA A 45 -7.82 -17.50 -9.03
C ALA A 45 -6.57 -17.75 -8.17
N LYS A 46 -5.99 -18.95 -8.19
CA LYS A 46 -4.73 -19.26 -7.50
C LYS A 46 -3.54 -18.45 -8.03
N SER A 47 -3.53 -18.09 -9.31
CA SER A 47 -2.50 -17.23 -9.88
C SER A 47 -2.59 -15.80 -9.37
N LEU A 48 -3.80 -15.26 -9.28
CA LEU A 48 -4.07 -13.95 -8.68
C LEU A 48 -3.63 -13.94 -7.21
N ASP A 49 -3.99 -14.98 -6.47
CA ASP A 49 -3.62 -15.17 -5.07
C ASP A 49 -2.12 -15.01 -4.82
N ARG A 50 -1.31 -15.71 -5.62
CA ARG A 50 0.16 -15.63 -5.56
C ARG A 50 0.68 -14.24 -5.90
N ARG A 51 0.07 -13.53 -6.85
CA ARG A 51 0.46 -12.16 -7.20
C ARG A 51 0.17 -11.19 -6.06
N ILE A 52 -1.00 -11.32 -5.43
CA ILE A 52 -1.36 -10.55 -4.24
C ILE A 52 -0.37 -10.82 -3.11
N TRP A 53 0.02 -12.07 -2.88
CA TRP A 53 1.01 -12.37 -1.85
C TRP A 53 2.36 -11.70 -2.09
N ARG A 54 2.85 -11.71 -3.33
CA ARG A 54 4.09 -10.99 -3.69
C ARG A 54 3.95 -9.48 -3.45
N ALA A 55 2.80 -8.92 -3.83
CA ALA A 55 2.50 -7.52 -3.61
C ALA A 55 2.48 -7.14 -2.13
N VAL A 56 1.89 -7.98 -1.29
CA VAL A 56 1.86 -7.81 0.17
C VAL A 56 3.28 -7.82 0.75
N ILE A 57 4.14 -8.73 0.30
CA ILE A 57 5.56 -8.77 0.73
C ILE A 57 6.27 -7.47 0.36
N GLU A 58 6.05 -6.96 -0.86
CA GLU A 58 6.69 -5.74 -1.36
C GLU A 58 6.24 -4.50 -0.59
N VAL A 59 4.93 -4.36 -0.34
CA VAL A 59 4.36 -3.23 0.41
C VAL A 59 4.80 -3.23 1.87
N CYS A 60 4.73 -4.38 2.55
CA CYS A 60 5.10 -4.49 3.96
C CYS A 60 6.61 -4.58 4.18
N GLY A 61 7.39 -4.85 3.14
CA GLY A 61 8.85 -4.93 3.20
C GLY A 61 9.39 -6.00 4.14
N THR A 62 10.57 -5.72 4.68
CA THR A 62 11.30 -6.57 5.62
C THR A 62 11.80 -5.74 6.81
N ALA A 63 11.93 -6.38 7.96
CA ALA A 63 12.55 -5.80 9.15
C ALA A 63 13.98 -6.32 9.32
N SER A 64 14.81 -5.58 10.06
CA SER A 64 16.16 -6.02 10.43
C SER A 64 16.11 -7.33 11.23
N ASP A 65 17.16 -8.15 11.11
CA ASP A 65 17.19 -9.44 11.80
C ASP A 65 17.24 -9.33 13.32
N PHE A 66 17.80 -8.24 13.83
CA PHE A 66 17.93 -7.92 15.25
C PHE A 66 16.73 -7.14 15.81
N ASP A 67 15.76 -6.76 14.98
CA ASP A 67 14.57 -6.02 15.40
C ASP A 67 13.35 -6.95 15.55
N LEU A 68 13.16 -7.48 16.76
CA LEU A 68 12.03 -8.35 17.07
C LEU A 68 10.69 -7.61 16.95
N LYS A 69 10.65 -6.33 17.31
CA LYS A 69 9.41 -5.53 17.22
C LYS A 69 9.07 -5.31 15.75
N GLY A 70 10.01 -4.86 14.93
CA GLY A 70 9.80 -4.68 13.50
C GLY A 70 9.39 -5.98 12.80
N LYS A 71 9.95 -7.13 13.21
CA LYS A 71 9.49 -8.44 12.70
C LYS A 71 8.02 -8.71 13.05
N ASN A 72 7.56 -8.35 14.25
CA ASN A 72 6.15 -8.47 14.61
C ASN A 72 5.28 -7.51 13.79
N ASP A 73 5.72 -6.25 13.63
CA ASP A 73 5.00 -5.23 12.87
C ASP A 73 4.85 -5.63 11.39
N VAL A 74 5.91 -6.17 10.77
CA VAL A 74 5.86 -6.69 9.37
C VAL A 74 4.92 -7.88 9.26
N ARG A 75 4.91 -8.80 10.24
CA ARG A 75 3.95 -9.93 10.23
C ARG A 75 2.51 -9.44 10.31
N GLN A 76 2.24 -8.48 11.19
CA GLN A 76 0.91 -7.89 11.33
C GLN A 76 0.49 -7.18 10.03
N CYS A 77 1.38 -6.36 9.46
CA CYS A 77 1.15 -5.69 8.18
C CYS A 77 0.76 -6.69 7.08
N ARG A 78 1.49 -7.81 6.98
CA ARG A 78 1.21 -8.83 5.95
C ARG A 78 -0.16 -9.48 6.15
N THR A 79 -0.54 -9.79 7.38
CA THR A 79 -1.86 -10.34 7.70
C THR A 79 -2.97 -9.37 7.31
N ASP A 80 -2.88 -8.12 7.75
CA ASP A 80 -3.93 -7.11 7.54
C ASP A 80 -4.06 -6.72 6.06
N THR A 81 -2.91 -6.50 5.40
CA THR A 81 -2.88 -6.16 3.97
C THR A 81 -3.39 -7.33 3.14
N ARG A 82 -3.04 -8.57 3.51
CA ARG A 82 -3.54 -9.75 2.81
C ARG A 82 -5.04 -9.90 2.96
N LEU A 83 -5.58 -9.72 4.16
CA LEU A 83 -7.02 -9.78 4.41
C LEU A 83 -7.78 -8.76 3.56
N ALA A 84 -7.31 -7.50 3.55
CA ALA A 84 -7.91 -6.44 2.75
C ALA A 84 -7.83 -6.72 1.24
N ALA A 85 -6.69 -7.22 0.75
CA ALA A 85 -6.51 -7.54 -0.66
C ALA A 85 -7.31 -8.78 -1.09
N SER A 86 -7.45 -9.80 -0.22
CA SER A 86 -8.29 -10.98 -0.49
C SER A 86 -9.74 -10.58 -0.72
N ALA A 87 -10.30 -9.70 0.12
CA ALA A 87 -11.66 -9.23 -0.06
C ALA A 87 -11.88 -8.55 -1.43
N GLN A 88 -10.91 -7.79 -1.92
CA GLN A 88 -10.95 -7.19 -3.26
C GLN A 88 -10.84 -8.25 -4.37
N ALA A 89 -9.99 -9.26 -4.17
CA ALA A 89 -9.85 -10.37 -5.11
C ALA A 89 -11.14 -11.18 -5.24
N ASP A 90 -11.83 -11.42 -4.14
CA ASP A 90 -13.11 -12.15 -4.11
C ASP A 90 -14.18 -11.42 -4.93
N VAL A 91 -14.23 -10.08 -4.85
CA VAL A 91 -15.11 -9.27 -5.70
C VAL A 91 -14.74 -9.43 -7.17
N ALA A 92 -13.45 -9.33 -7.53
CA ALA A 92 -12.99 -9.49 -8.91
C ALA A 92 -13.29 -10.89 -9.48
N ILE A 93 -13.15 -11.94 -8.67
CA ILE A 93 -13.49 -13.32 -9.04
C ILE A 93 -15.01 -13.46 -9.23
N ALA A 94 -15.81 -12.91 -8.32
CA ALA A 94 -17.27 -12.93 -8.43
C ALA A 94 -17.76 -12.16 -9.67
N ASP A 95 -17.15 -11.03 -10.00
CA ASP A 95 -17.44 -10.26 -11.22
C ASP A 95 -17.07 -11.03 -12.49
N ALA A 96 -15.93 -11.72 -12.49
CA ALA A 96 -15.54 -12.57 -13.61
C ALA A 96 -16.55 -13.71 -13.85
N ALA A 97 -17.13 -14.26 -12.78
CA ALA A 97 -18.19 -15.26 -12.88
C ALA A 97 -19.51 -14.69 -13.40
N ARG A 98 -19.85 -13.44 -13.05
CA ARG A 98 -21.06 -12.73 -13.52
C ARG A 98 -21.02 -12.36 -15.00
N ASN A 99 -19.84 -12.04 -15.53
CA ASN A 99 -19.65 -11.65 -16.94
C ASN A 99 -19.72 -12.84 -17.94
N GLN A 100 -20.39 -13.95 -17.58
CA GLN A 100 -20.63 -15.04 -18.53
C GLN A 100 -21.59 -14.58 -19.63
N ALA A 101 -21.18 -14.80 -20.89
CA ALA A 101 -21.99 -14.45 -22.04
C ALA A 101 -23.35 -15.13 -21.97
N ILE A 102 -24.42 -14.33 -22.05
CA ILE A 102 -25.79 -14.84 -22.16
C ILE A 102 -25.92 -15.47 -23.54
N ARG A 103 -25.94 -16.80 -23.61
CA ARG A 103 -26.21 -17.53 -24.84
C ARG A 103 -27.72 -17.59 -25.04
N VAL A 104 -28.22 -16.85 -26.01
CA VAL A 104 -29.61 -16.94 -26.46
C VAL A 104 -29.65 -17.88 -27.66
N SER A 105 -30.39 -18.99 -27.56
CA SER A 105 -30.71 -19.89 -28.67
C SER A 105 -32.22 -19.89 -28.94
N SER A 106 -32.61 -20.15 -30.19
CA SER A 106 -34.02 -20.18 -30.57
C SER A 106 -34.73 -21.42 -30.02
N ILE A 107 -35.78 -21.21 -29.22
CA ILE A 107 -36.81 -22.22 -28.93
C ILE A 107 -37.77 -22.22 -30.13
N ARG A 108 -37.57 -23.13 -31.09
CA ARG A 108 -38.57 -23.74 -32.00
C ARG A 108 -37.89 -24.32 -33.26
N LYS A 109 -38.34 -25.43 -33.84
CA LYS A 109 -39.44 -26.34 -33.51
C LYS A 109 -39.09 -27.73 -34.02
#